data_AF-A0A453NG88-F1
#
_entry.id   AF-A0A453NG88-F1
#
_cell.length_a   1.000
_cell.length_b   1.000
_cell.length_c   1.000
_cell.angle_alpha   90.00
_cell.angle_beta   90.00
_cell.angle_gamma   90.00
#
_symmetry.space_group_name_H-M   'P 1'
#
loop_
_entity.id
_entity.type
_entity.pdbx_description
1 polymer ?
#
loop_
_entity_poly.entity_id
_entity_poly.type
_entity_poly.pdbx_seq_one_letter_code
_entity_poly.pdbx_strand_id
1 'polypeptide(L)'
;MLTAPNADGRPLFAAKDINAFYLEHCPKIFPRVKRGPLGLLKSIKGPKYNGKYLHSVVRKQLGETRVSQALQNIVVPAFDIKLLQPIIFSRYDAQSDVSKDALLSDVCISTSAAPTYLPGHHFETTDKHGKPRAFNLIDGGVAANNPTLLAMTHVSKQILMGNNDFFPIKPADYGKFLILSLGTGSAKLTEMSRDVSYQLQISIAPGHGSDFMVRS
;
A
#
# COMPACT_ATOMS: atom_id res chain seq x y z
N MET A 1 2.02 -0.88 -9.28
CA MET A 1 1.52 -0.83 -10.68
C MET A 1 1.95 0.46 -11.38
N LEU A 2 1.55 1.65 -10.90
CA LEU A 2 1.94 2.94 -11.50
C LEU A 2 3.46 3.23 -11.46
N THR A 3 4.18 2.62 -10.53
CA THR A 3 5.63 2.79 -10.37
C THR A 3 6.42 1.56 -10.78
N ALA A 4 5.76 0.47 -11.18
CA ALA A 4 6.45 -0.73 -11.65
C ALA A 4 6.85 -0.52 -13.11
N PRO A 5 8.10 -0.81 -13.51
CA PRO A 5 8.53 -0.73 -14.90
C PRO A 5 7.89 -1.83 -15.75
N ASN A 6 7.57 -1.51 -17.00
CA ASN A 6 7.35 -2.46 -18.07
C ASN A 6 8.69 -2.77 -18.79
N ALA A 7 8.65 -3.56 -19.87
CA ALA A 7 9.83 -3.92 -20.65
C ALA A 7 10.59 -2.70 -21.24
N ASP A 8 9.90 -1.59 -21.48
CA ASP A 8 10.47 -0.34 -22.02
C ASP A 8 10.92 0.63 -20.92
N GLY A 9 10.91 0.23 -19.64
CA GLY A 9 11.24 1.10 -18.51
C GLY A 9 10.22 2.20 -18.24
N ARG A 10 8.98 2.04 -18.72
CA ARG A 10 7.84 2.94 -18.48
C ARG A 10 6.89 2.37 -17.42
N PRO A 11 6.04 3.19 -16.79
CA PRO A 11 5.00 2.69 -15.89
C PRO A 11 4.16 1.58 -16.52
N LEU A 12 3.97 0.48 -15.80
CA LEU A 12 3.15 -0.65 -16.26
C LEU A 12 1.69 -0.25 -16.53
N PHE A 13 1.17 0.72 -15.78
CA PHE A 13 -0.19 1.24 -15.91
C PHE A 13 -0.16 2.77 -15.99
N ALA A 14 -1.01 3.36 -16.84
CA ALA A 14 -1.36 4.76 -16.69
C ALA A 14 -2.45 4.91 -15.61
N ALA A 15 -2.56 6.10 -15.02
CA ALA A 15 -3.57 6.36 -13.98
C ALA A 15 -5.01 6.06 -14.44
N LYS A 16 -5.33 6.37 -15.71
CA LYS A 16 -6.65 6.11 -16.31
C LYS A 16 -7.02 4.62 -16.38
N ASP A 17 -6.02 3.73 -16.44
CA ASP A 17 -6.24 2.29 -16.62
C ASP A 17 -6.58 1.58 -15.29
N ILE A 18 -6.32 2.25 -14.15
CA ILE A 18 -6.59 1.71 -12.82
C ILE A 18 -8.08 1.45 -12.59
N ASN A 19 -8.96 2.31 -13.13
CA ASN A 19 -10.41 2.12 -13.02
C ASN A 19 -10.85 0.84 -13.75
N ALA A 20 -10.35 0.61 -14.96
CA ALA A 20 -10.65 -0.60 -15.73
C ALA A 20 -10.16 -1.85 -15.00
N PHE A 21 -8.95 -1.80 -14.42
CA PHE A 21 -8.42 -2.89 -13.60
C PHE A 21 -9.36 -3.23 -12.43
N TYR A 22 -9.81 -2.23 -11.67
CA TYR A 22 -10.73 -2.47 -10.55
C TYR A 22 -12.06 -3.07 -11.03
N LEU A 23 -12.66 -2.53 -12.08
CA LEU A 23 -13.94 -3.02 -12.61
C LEU A 23 -13.84 -4.49 -13.08
N GLU A 24 -12.73 -4.89 -13.69
CA GLU A 24 -12.52 -6.25 -14.15
C GLU A 24 -12.21 -7.23 -13.00
N HIS A 25 -11.33 -6.84 -12.08
CA HIS A 25 -10.74 -7.76 -11.12
C HIS A 25 -11.45 -7.79 -9.77
N CYS A 26 -12.07 -6.69 -9.30
CA CYS A 26 -12.73 -6.66 -7.99
C CYS A 26 -13.82 -7.73 -7.81
N PRO A 27 -14.73 -7.98 -8.79
CA PRO A 27 -15.75 -9.02 -8.62
C PRO A 27 -15.17 -10.43 -8.44
N LYS A 28 -13.94 -10.66 -8.92
CA LYS A 28 -13.21 -11.93 -8.81
C LYS A 28 -12.35 -12.01 -7.55
N ILE A 29 -11.82 -10.87 -7.09
CA ILE A 29 -11.11 -10.74 -5.80
C ILE A 29 -12.10 -10.89 -4.63
N PHE A 30 -13.26 -10.23 -4.75
CA PHE A 30 -14.31 -10.16 -3.73
C PHE A 30 -15.63 -10.74 -4.27
N PRO A 31 -15.69 -12.06 -4.55
CA PRO A 31 -16.89 -12.68 -5.08
C PRO A 31 -18.06 -12.53 -4.09
N ARG A 32 -19.27 -12.32 -4.62
CA ARG A 32 -20.48 -12.23 -3.81
C ARG A 32 -20.64 -13.49 -2.97
N VAL A 33 -20.70 -13.31 -1.65
CA VAL A 33 -20.95 -14.42 -0.73
C VAL A 33 -22.39 -14.86 -0.90
N LYS A 34 -22.62 -16.15 -1.20
CA LYS A 34 -23.97 -16.72 -1.30
C LYS A 34 -24.66 -16.58 0.08
N ARG A 35 -25.83 -15.95 0.12
CA ARG A 35 -26.66 -15.85 1.33
C ARG A 35 -27.26 -17.23 1.62
N GLY A 36 -27.09 -17.73 2.86
CA GLY A 36 -27.58 -19.03 3.30
C GLY A 36 -26.69 -19.69 4.37
N PRO A 37 -27.10 -20.83 4.95
CA PRO A 37 -26.39 -21.50 6.04
C PRO A 37 -24.94 -21.87 5.70
N LEU A 38 -24.66 -22.18 4.42
CA LEU A 38 -23.32 -22.46 3.92
C LEU A 38 -22.38 -21.24 3.97
N GLY A 39 -22.92 -20.02 3.83
CA GLY A 39 -22.16 -18.77 3.94
C GLY A 39 -21.80 -18.44 5.39
N LEU A 40 -22.69 -18.75 6.34
CA LEU A 40 -22.47 -18.55 7.77
C LEU A 40 -21.39 -19.49 8.31
N LEU A 41 -21.39 -20.76 7.87
CA LEU A 41 -20.36 -21.74 8.25
C LEU A 41 -18.97 -21.35 7.71
N LYS A 42 -18.91 -20.72 6.53
CA LYS A 42 -17.66 -20.25 5.91
C LYS A 42 -17.05 -19.06 6.67
N SER A 43 -17.86 -18.22 7.28
CA SER A 43 -17.39 -17.09 8.13
C SER A 43 -16.70 -17.53 9.42
N ILE A 44 -16.86 -18.79 9.85
CA ILE A 44 -16.30 -19.31 11.10
C ILE A 44 -14.91 -19.95 10.88
N LYS A 45 -14.54 -20.30 9.64
CA LYS A 45 -13.32 -21.07 9.32
C LYS A 45 -12.19 -20.27 8.65
N GLY A 46 -12.14 -18.95 8.84
CA GLY A 46 -11.03 -18.12 8.34
C GLY A 46 -11.49 -16.81 7.70
N PRO A 47 -10.62 -16.15 6.91
CA PRO A 47 -10.94 -14.86 6.30
C PRO A 47 -12.09 -14.97 5.30
N LYS A 48 -12.83 -13.87 5.14
CA LYS A 48 -14.00 -13.77 4.24
C LYS A 48 -13.67 -14.18 2.79
N TYR A 49 -12.47 -13.87 2.33
CA TYR A 49 -11.95 -14.19 1.01
C TYR A 49 -10.64 -14.96 1.13
N ASN A 50 -10.39 -15.89 0.20
CA ASN A 50 -9.23 -16.78 0.25
C ASN A 50 -7.93 -16.17 -0.32
N GLY A 51 -7.99 -14.98 -0.91
CA GLY A 51 -6.85 -14.29 -1.53
C GLY A 51 -6.29 -14.91 -2.81
N LYS A 52 -6.68 -16.12 -3.23
CA LYS A 52 -6.04 -16.84 -4.36
C LYS A 52 -6.06 -16.04 -5.66
N TYR A 53 -7.19 -15.44 -6.01
CA TYR A 53 -7.31 -14.64 -7.22
C TYR A 53 -6.50 -13.33 -7.12
N LEU A 54 -6.50 -12.67 -5.95
CA LEU A 54 -5.67 -11.49 -5.69
C LEU A 54 -4.19 -11.80 -5.92
N HIS A 55 -3.68 -12.89 -5.34
CA HIS A 55 -2.29 -13.30 -5.50
C HIS A 55 -1.96 -13.57 -6.97
N SER A 56 -2.85 -14.30 -7.67
CA SER A 56 -2.66 -14.63 -9.08
C SER A 56 -2.61 -13.37 -9.97
N VAL A 57 -3.57 -12.45 -9.82
CA VAL A 57 -3.58 -11.24 -10.66
C VAL A 57 -2.41 -10.32 -10.34
N VAL A 58 -2.08 -10.11 -9.07
CA VAL A 58 -0.97 -9.24 -8.67
C VAL A 58 0.37 -9.79 -9.16
N ARG A 59 0.61 -11.10 -9.01
CA ARG A 59 1.82 -11.76 -9.54
C ARG A 59 1.88 -11.72 -11.06
N LYS A 60 0.75 -11.94 -11.75
CA LYS A 60 0.70 -11.83 -13.21
C LYS A 60 1.09 -10.43 -13.70
N GLN A 61 0.63 -9.38 -13.01
CA GLN A 61 0.89 -8.01 -13.42
C GLN A 61 2.32 -7.57 -13.08
N LEU A 62 2.81 -7.89 -11.88
CA LEU A 62 4.09 -7.37 -11.38
C LEU A 62 5.27 -8.30 -11.67
N GLY A 63 5.03 -9.55 -12.06
CA GLY A 63 6.05 -10.54 -12.35
C GLY A 63 7.08 -10.64 -11.22
N GLU A 64 8.35 -10.72 -11.61
CA GLU A 64 9.49 -10.80 -10.69
C GLU A 64 10.06 -9.41 -10.31
N THR A 65 9.30 -8.34 -10.55
CA THR A 65 9.76 -6.97 -10.26
C THR A 65 9.93 -6.77 -8.75
N ARG A 66 11.10 -6.31 -8.34
CA ARG A 66 11.45 -6.01 -6.94
C ARG A 66 11.25 -4.54 -6.57
N VAL A 67 11.21 -4.27 -5.27
CA VAL A 67 11.03 -2.92 -4.71
C VAL A 67 12.10 -1.94 -5.22
N SER A 68 13.36 -2.37 -5.29
CA SER A 68 14.49 -1.57 -5.78
C SER A 68 14.32 -1.13 -7.25
N GLN A 69 13.58 -1.90 -8.04
CA GLN A 69 13.33 -1.68 -9.47
C GLN A 69 12.17 -0.73 -9.74
N ALA A 70 11.47 -0.23 -8.72
CA ALA A 70 10.44 0.79 -8.90
C ALA A 70 11.02 2.05 -9.58
N LEU A 71 10.25 2.64 -10.50
CA LEU A 71 10.63 3.83 -11.28
C LEU A 71 10.76 5.10 -10.44
N GLN A 72 10.15 5.12 -9.27
CA GLN A 72 10.13 6.22 -8.32
C GLN A 72 10.29 5.65 -6.91
N ASN A 73 10.66 6.49 -5.95
CA ASN A 73 10.62 6.07 -4.56
C ASN A 73 9.17 5.77 -4.14
N ILE A 74 8.97 4.63 -3.49
CA ILE A 74 7.70 4.20 -2.93
C ILE A 74 7.82 4.07 -1.42
N VAL A 75 6.70 4.16 -0.71
CA VAL A 75 6.60 3.90 0.73
C VAL A 75 5.33 3.08 0.93
N VAL A 76 5.47 1.78 1.15
CA VAL A 76 4.35 0.85 1.29
C VAL A 76 4.38 0.23 2.69
N PRO A 77 3.45 0.60 3.58
CA PRO A 77 3.36 0.01 4.90
C PRO A 77 2.76 -1.39 4.86
N ALA A 78 3.20 -2.24 5.78
CA ALA A 78 2.62 -3.51 6.16
C ALA A 78 2.85 -3.71 7.67
N PHE A 79 2.22 -4.71 8.27
CA PHE A 79 2.44 -5.04 9.68
C PHE A 79 2.88 -6.50 9.83
N ASP A 80 4.01 -6.74 10.49
CA ASP A 80 4.49 -8.10 10.75
C ASP A 80 3.87 -8.65 12.04
N ILE A 81 3.08 -9.72 11.93
CA ILE A 81 2.34 -10.31 13.05
C ILE A 81 3.20 -11.22 13.93
N LYS A 82 4.36 -11.69 13.44
CA LYS A 82 5.29 -12.47 14.29
C LYS A 82 6.18 -11.55 15.10
N LEU A 83 6.63 -10.45 14.51
CA LEU A 83 7.48 -9.47 15.19
C LEU A 83 6.69 -8.35 15.88
N LEU A 84 5.37 -8.29 15.67
CA LEU A 84 4.45 -7.29 16.23
C LEU A 84 4.89 -5.85 15.95
N GLN A 85 5.35 -5.58 14.74
CA GLN A 85 5.87 -4.26 14.35
C GLN A 85 5.49 -3.87 12.91
N PRO A 86 5.40 -2.56 12.61
CA PRO A 86 5.24 -2.10 11.23
C PRO A 86 6.51 -2.40 10.41
N ILE A 87 6.31 -2.78 9.16
CA ILE A 87 7.37 -2.92 8.15
C ILE A 87 7.06 -1.98 7.01
N ILE A 88 8.04 -1.17 6.63
CA ILE A 88 7.92 -0.25 5.51
C ILE A 88 8.80 -0.73 4.36
N PHE A 89 8.19 -1.00 3.22
CA PHE A 89 8.91 -1.24 1.98
C PHE A 89 9.09 0.07 1.25
N SER A 90 10.35 0.46 1.04
CA SER A 90 10.69 1.62 0.23
C SER A 90 11.87 1.32 -0.68
N ARG A 91 11.94 2.02 -1.82
CA ARG A 91 13.02 1.84 -2.79
C ARG A 91 14.37 2.15 -2.15
N TYR A 92 14.47 3.25 -1.40
CA TYR A 92 15.71 3.60 -0.70
C TYR A 92 16.12 2.58 0.37
N ASP A 93 15.17 2.07 1.15
CA ASP A 93 15.49 1.02 2.13
C ASP A 93 15.93 -0.27 1.43
N ALA A 94 15.31 -0.65 0.31
CA ALA A 94 15.69 -1.83 -0.47
C ALA A 94 17.08 -1.69 -1.12
N GLN A 95 17.47 -0.47 -1.53
CA GLN A 95 18.81 -0.17 -2.03
C GLN A 95 19.88 -0.22 -0.92
N SER A 96 19.49 0.07 0.32
CA SER A 96 20.40 0.09 1.47
C SER A 96 20.49 -1.26 2.19
N ASP A 97 19.39 -2.02 2.20
CA ASP A 97 19.24 -3.31 2.86
C ASP A 97 18.56 -4.29 1.88
N VAL A 98 19.36 -5.17 1.27
CA VAL A 98 18.91 -6.17 0.29
C VAL A 98 17.82 -7.10 0.85
N SER A 99 17.76 -7.30 2.18
CA SER A 99 16.71 -8.12 2.80
C SER A 99 15.33 -7.44 2.78
N LYS A 100 15.27 -6.16 2.41
CA LYS A 100 14.01 -5.44 2.15
C LYS A 100 13.66 -5.38 0.66
N ASP A 101 14.52 -5.90 -0.22
CA ASP A 101 14.27 -5.90 -1.67
C ASP A 101 13.36 -7.05 -2.11
N ALA A 102 12.15 -7.07 -1.55
CA ALA A 102 11.11 -8.05 -1.83
C ALA A 102 10.51 -7.89 -3.23
N LEU A 103 9.80 -8.91 -3.71
CA LEU A 103 8.95 -8.78 -4.89
C LEU A 103 7.83 -7.76 -4.62
N LEU A 104 7.59 -6.85 -5.56
CA LEU A 104 6.47 -5.90 -5.47
C LEU A 104 5.13 -6.63 -5.35
N SER A 105 5.01 -7.82 -5.95
CA SER A 105 3.80 -8.63 -5.77
C SER A 105 3.57 -9.06 -4.33
N ASP A 106 4.62 -9.49 -3.62
CA ASP A 106 4.50 -9.88 -2.22
C ASP A 106 4.17 -8.68 -1.35
N VAL A 107 4.81 -7.53 -1.59
CA VAL A 107 4.51 -6.27 -0.90
C VAL A 107 3.05 -5.83 -1.13
N CYS A 108 2.56 -5.88 -2.36
CA CYS A 108 1.18 -5.51 -2.70
C CYS A 108 0.14 -6.46 -2.08
N ILE A 109 0.43 -7.76 -2.04
CA ILE A 109 -0.43 -8.75 -1.39
C ILE A 109 -0.46 -8.49 0.11
N SER A 110 0.70 -8.32 0.75
CA SER A 110 0.84 -8.05 2.19
C SER A 110 0.09 -6.80 2.61
N THR A 111 0.31 -5.66 1.95
CA THR A 111 -0.32 -4.38 2.32
C THR A 111 -1.84 -4.39 2.14
N SER A 112 -2.38 -5.29 1.30
CA SER A 112 -3.82 -5.43 1.06
C SER A 112 -4.49 -6.48 1.95
N ALA A 113 -3.73 -7.20 2.79
CA ALA A 113 -4.21 -8.35 3.56
C ALA A 113 -4.97 -7.93 4.83
N ALA A 114 -6.09 -7.23 4.65
CA ALA A 114 -6.96 -6.74 5.73
C ALA A 114 -7.41 -7.88 6.67
N PRO A 115 -7.17 -7.77 7.99
CA PRO A 115 -7.63 -8.76 8.97
C PRO A 115 -9.13 -9.06 8.81
N THR A 116 -9.50 -10.33 8.96
CA THR A 116 -10.86 -10.87 8.72
C THR A 116 -11.33 -10.91 7.26
N TYR A 117 -10.72 -10.13 6.37
CA TYR A 117 -11.09 -10.08 4.94
C TYR A 117 -10.24 -11.00 4.08
N LEU A 118 -8.92 -10.91 4.22
CA LEU A 118 -7.93 -11.65 3.43
C LEU A 118 -6.94 -12.36 4.37
N PRO A 119 -6.34 -13.48 3.95
CA PRO A 119 -5.31 -14.14 4.73
C PRO A 119 -4.04 -13.27 4.78
N GLY A 120 -3.32 -13.33 5.90
CA GLY A 120 -1.96 -12.79 5.98
C GLY A 120 -1.04 -13.45 4.96
N HIS A 121 0.00 -12.74 4.56
CA HIS A 121 0.92 -13.17 3.51
C HIS A 121 2.30 -13.47 4.09
N HIS A 122 2.85 -14.62 3.73
CA HIS A 122 4.18 -15.06 4.13
C HIS A 122 5.07 -15.23 2.91
N PHE A 123 6.28 -14.70 3.00
CA PHE A 123 7.35 -14.88 2.03
C PHE A 123 8.70 -14.68 2.72
N GLU A 124 9.77 -15.00 2.01
CA GLU A 124 11.14 -14.84 2.48
C GLU A 124 11.97 -14.04 1.48
N THR A 125 12.95 -13.33 2.00
CA THR A 125 14.03 -12.71 1.24
C THR A 125 15.36 -13.20 1.80
N THR A 126 16.46 -12.71 1.24
CA THR A 126 17.81 -13.04 1.69
C THR A 126 18.52 -11.77 2.11
N ASP A 127 19.24 -11.82 3.23
CA ASP A 127 20.11 -10.72 3.64
C ASP A 127 21.46 -10.72 2.89
N LYS A 128 22.29 -9.72 3.19
CA LYS A 128 23.62 -9.57 2.57
C LYS A 128 24.59 -10.72 2.86
N HIS A 129 24.28 -11.57 3.84
CA HIS A 129 25.08 -12.74 4.22
C HIS A 129 24.49 -14.06 3.70
N GLY A 130 23.43 -14.01 2.89
CA GLY A 130 22.79 -15.22 2.38
C GLY A 130 21.77 -15.83 3.34
N LYS A 131 21.48 -15.20 4.50
CA LYS A 131 20.56 -15.75 5.49
C LYS A 131 19.11 -15.41 5.13
N PRO A 132 18.16 -16.36 5.25
CA PRO A 132 16.75 -16.08 5.00
C PRO A 132 16.19 -15.10 6.04
N ARG A 133 15.41 -14.14 5.55
CA ARG A 133 14.58 -13.24 6.35
C ARG A 133 13.12 -13.48 6.01
N ALA A 134 12.39 -14.05 6.96
CA ALA A 134 10.97 -14.30 6.84
C ALA A 134 10.14 -13.05 7.15
N PHE A 135 9.06 -12.88 6.38
CA PHE A 135 8.04 -11.85 6.57
C PHE A 135 6.69 -12.51 6.79
N ASN A 136 5.92 -12.06 7.78
CA ASN A 136 4.61 -12.60 8.11
C ASN A 136 3.64 -11.43 8.23
N LEU A 137 3.13 -10.96 7.10
CA LEU A 137 2.59 -9.62 6.98
C LEU A 137 1.07 -9.61 6.80
N ILE A 138 0.46 -8.57 7.36
CA ILE A 138 -0.92 -8.17 7.13
C ILE A 138 -0.98 -6.71 6.64
N ASP A 139 -2.20 -6.24 6.41
CA ASP A 139 -2.54 -4.94 5.85
C ASP A 139 -1.75 -3.75 6.41
N GLY A 140 -1.38 -2.85 5.51
CA GLY A 140 -0.69 -1.62 5.86
C GLY A 140 -1.53 -0.68 6.73
N GLY A 141 -2.86 -0.74 6.64
CA GLY A 141 -3.79 0.04 7.44
C GLY A 141 -3.73 -0.26 8.94
N VAL A 142 -3.21 -1.42 9.34
CA VAL A 142 -2.93 -1.73 10.76
C VAL A 142 -1.74 -0.91 11.28
N ALA A 143 -0.76 -0.64 10.42
CA ALA A 143 0.39 0.19 10.74
C ALA A 143 0.10 1.69 10.54
N ALA A 144 -0.42 2.04 9.37
CA ALA A 144 -0.71 3.41 8.95
C ALA A 144 -1.85 3.43 7.93
N ASN A 145 -3.07 3.72 8.39
CA ASN A 145 -4.26 3.85 7.52
C ASN A 145 -4.20 5.08 6.60
N ASN A 146 -3.40 6.10 6.96
CA ASN A 146 -3.03 7.21 6.09
C ASN A 146 -1.50 7.31 6.06
N PRO A 147 -0.82 6.87 4.97
CA PRO A 147 0.63 6.85 4.91
C PRO A 147 1.26 8.21 4.61
N THR A 148 0.50 9.31 4.58
CA THR A 148 1.02 10.65 4.23
C THR A 148 2.17 11.06 5.16
N LEU A 149 1.95 11.04 6.47
CA LEU A 149 2.98 11.41 7.44
C LEU A 149 4.17 10.44 7.39
N LEU A 150 3.90 9.14 7.22
CA LEU A 150 4.93 8.13 7.07
C LEU A 150 5.83 8.43 5.85
N ALA A 151 5.23 8.79 4.71
CA ALA A 151 5.96 9.15 3.51
C ALA A 151 6.80 10.43 3.71
N MET A 152 6.25 11.45 4.38
CA MET A 152 6.99 12.66 4.73
C MET A 152 8.19 12.34 5.62
N THR A 153 8.02 11.53 6.67
CA THR A 153 9.12 11.12 7.54
C THR A 153 10.20 10.34 6.78
N HIS A 154 9.79 9.48 5.84
CA HIS A 154 10.74 8.78 4.96
C HIS A 154 11.53 9.75 4.09
N VAL A 155 10.89 10.77 3.49
CA VAL A 155 11.57 11.81 2.71
C VAL A 155 12.52 12.63 3.60
N SER A 156 12.07 13.09 4.76
CA SER A 156 12.92 13.83 5.72
C SER A 156 14.14 13.01 6.17
N LYS A 157 13.99 11.70 6.38
CA LYS A 157 15.10 10.79 6.67
C LYS A 157 16.13 10.78 5.53
N GLN A 158 15.68 10.73 4.27
CA GLN A 158 16.59 10.73 3.11
C GLN A 158 17.33 12.06 2.94
N ILE A 159 16.64 13.18 3.16
CA ILE A 159 17.27 14.51 3.17
C ILE A 159 18.34 14.57 4.27
N LEU A 160 18.03 14.10 5.48
CA LEU A 160 18.99 14.05 6.58
C LEU A 160 20.20 13.17 6.27
N MET A 161 20.00 12.07 5.55
CA MET A 161 21.07 11.17 5.09
C MET A 161 21.86 11.72 3.89
N GLY A 162 21.56 12.93 3.41
CA GLY A 162 22.30 13.57 2.31
C GLY A 162 22.02 12.96 0.94
N ASN A 163 20.82 12.39 0.73
CA ASN A 163 20.46 11.81 -0.56
C ASN A 163 20.32 12.91 -1.64
N ASN A 164 21.06 12.76 -2.73
CA ASN A 164 21.15 13.72 -3.83
C ASN A 164 19.85 13.87 -4.66
N ASP A 165 18.89 12.94 -4.50
CA ASP A 165 17.57 13.04 -5.14
C ASP A 165 16.73 14.19 -4.55
N PHE A 166 17.13 14.76 -3.40
CA PHE A 166 16.43 15.86 -2.73
C PHE A 166 17.30 17.11 -2.64
N PHE A 167 16.67 18.26 -2.85
CA PHE A 167 17.33 19.54 -2.57
C PHE A 167 17.71 19.64 -1.09
N PRO A 168 18.86 20.26 -0.76
CA PRO A 168 19.28 20.46 0.62
C PRO A 168 18.33 21.42 1.32
N ILE A 169 17.31 20.85 1.95
CA ILE A 169 16.35 21.53 2.82
C ILE A 169 16.60 21.06 4.25
N LYS A 170 16.29 21.89 5.24
CA LYS A 170 16.37 21.41 6.63
C LYS A 170 15.35 20.26 6.77
N PRO A 171 15.69 19.09 7.35
CA PRO A 171 14.77 17.94 7.41
C PRO A 171 13.40 18.22 8.07
N ALA A 172 13.33 19.27 8.89
CA ALA A 172 12.11 19.76 9.54
C ALA A 172 11.42 20.94 8.82
N ASP A 173 11.99 21.42 7.71
CA ASP A 173 11.40 22.48 6.88
C ASP A 173 10.36 21.90 5.93
N TYR A 174 9.22 21.48 6.51
CA TYR A 174 8.10 20.93 5.75
C TYR A 174 7.49 21.96 4.79
N GLY A 175 7.77 23.26 4.95
CA GLY A 175 7.29 24.35 4.09
C GLY A 175 7.57 24.18 2.60
N LYS A 176 8.56 23.34 2.26
CA LYS A 176 8.96 23.05 0.87
C LYS A 176 8.34 21.78 0.30
N PHE A 177 7.49 21.10 1.05
CA PHE A 177 6.79 19.90 0.60
C PHE A 177 5.50 20.30 -0.10
N LEU A 178 5.25 19.71 -1.27
CA LEU A 178 3.95 19.70 -1.92
C LEU A 178 3.35 18.31 -1.76
N ILE A 179 2.21 18.22 -1.09
CA ILE A 179 1.60 16.94 -0.73
C ILE A 179 0.21 16.86 -1.36
N LEU A 180 -0.02 15.78 -2.11
CA LEU A 180 -1.33 15.35 -2.55
C LEU A 180 -1.69 14.06 -1.79
N SER A 181 -2.66 14.14 -0.89
CA SER A 181 -3.19 13.00 -0.16
C SER A 181 -4.59 12.66 -0.67
N LEU A 182 -4.77 11.41 -1.11
CA LEU A 182 -6.02 10.90 -1.70
C LEU A 182 -6.60 9.83 -0.79
N GLY A 183 -7.75 10.11 -0.17
CA GLY A 183 -8.50 9.15 0.64
C GLY A 183 -9.52 8.37 -0.18
N THR A 184 -9.89 7.18 0.31
CA THR A 184 -10.94 6.31 -0.28
C THR A 184 -12.36 6.66 0.21
N GLY A 185 -12.48 7.78 0.90
CA GLY A 185 -13.70 8.32 1.47
C GLY A 185 -14.07 7.78 2.85
N SER A 186 -14.83 8.57 3.60
CA SER A 186 -15.32 8.20 4.93
C SER A 186 -16.85 8.13 4.93
N ALA A 187 -17.41 7.18 5.69
CA ALA A 187 -18.84 7.08 5.88
C ALA A 187 -19.27 8.13 6.90
N LYS A 188 -20.14 9.06 6.48
CA LYS A 188 -20.77 10.00 7.40
C LYS A 188 -22.08 9.40 7.89
N LEU A 189 -22.14 8.99 9.16
CA LEU A 189 -23.38 8.63 9.81
C LEU A 189 -24.11 9.93 10.16
N THR A 190 -25.06 10.35 9.34
CA THR A 190 -26.00 11.41 9.71
C THR A 190 -27.14 10.79 10.50
N GLU A 191 -27.30 11.21 11.76
CA GLU A 191 -28.52 10.93 12.53
C GLU A 191 -29.71 11.46 11.73
N MET A 192 -30.65 10.57 11.38
CA MET A 192 -31.87 10.83 10.58
C MET A 192 -31.79 10.72 9.04
N SER A 193 -31.15 9.69 8.50
CA SER A 193 -31.69 8.89 7.38
C SER A 193 -30.76 7.71 7.09
N ARG A 194 -31.27 6.62 6.51
CA ARG A 194 -30.47 5.45 6.09
C ARG A 194 -29.61 5.74 4.85
N ASP A 195 -29.11 6.97 4.71
CA ASP A 195 -28.29 7.38 3.58
C ASP A 195 -26.84 7.46 4.04
N VAL A 196 -26.06 6.43 3.71
CA VAL A 196 -24.61 6.47 3.85
C VAL A 196 -24.06 7.28 2.69
N SER A 197 -23.66 8.52 2.95
CA SER A 197 -22.90 9.33 2.00
C SER A 197 -21.40 9.06 2.16
N TYR A 198 -20.72 8.84 1.04
CA TYR A 198 -19.27 8.74 0.97
C TYR A 198 -18.70 10.06 0.45
N GLN A 199 -17.85 10.72 1.23
CA GLN A 199 -17.15 11.93 0.78
C GLN A 199 -15.72 11.57 0.41
N LEU A 200 -15.32 11.83 -0.85
CA LEU A 200 -13.92 11.73 -1.27
C LEU A 200 -13.10 12.77 -0.48
N GLN A 201 -11.98 12.35 0.10
CA GLN A 201 -11.11 13.24 0.85
C GLN A 201 -9.85 13.50 0.03
N ILE A 202 -9.76 14.69 -0.58
CA ILE A 202 -8.55 15.18 -1.22
C ILE A 202 -8.00 16.30 -0.35
N SER A 203 -6.77 16.12 0.14
CA SER A 203 -6.05 17.16 0.86
C SER A 203 -4.82 17.53 0.04
N ILE A 204 -4.80 18.79 -0.41
CA ILE A 204 -3.59 19.41 -0.97
C ILE A 204 -3.09 20.37 0.08
N ALA A 205 -1.93 20.07 0.64
CA ALA A 205 -1.30 20.94 1.61
C ALA A 205 0.02 21.47 1.00
N PRO A 206 0.17 22.80 0.84
CA PRO A 206 1.50 23.38 0.93
C PRO A 206 2.01 23.10 2.35
N GLY A 207 3.32 23.00 2.54
CA GLY A 207 3.97 22.69 3.82
C GLY A 207 3.67 23.58 5.05
N HIS A 208 2.66 24.44 4.99
CA HIS A 208 2.07 25.13 6.14
C HIS A 208 0.70 24.53 6.41
N GLY A 209 0.49 24.03 7.63
CA GLY A 209 -0.71 23.32 8.10
C GLY A 209 -2.02 24.10 7.96
N SER A 210 -2.44 24.31 6.73
CA SER A 210 -3.73 24.84 6.33
C SER A 210 -4.38 23.77 5.46
N ASP A 211 -5.33 23.07 6.06
CA ASP A 211 -6.23 22.17 5.35
C ASP A 211 -6.98 22.97 4.28
N PHE A 212 -6.55 22.86 3.02
CA PHE A 212 -7.46 23.10 1.91
C PHE A 212 -8.28 21.83 1.70
N MET A 213 -9.40 21.75 2.41
CA MET A 213 -10.48 20.81 2.08
C MET A 213 -11.13 21.28 0.78
N VAL A 214 -10.69 20.75 -0.36
CA VAL A 214 -11.43 20.94 -1.62
C VAL A 214 -12.69 20.08 -1.51
N ARG A 215 -13.82 20.73 -1.23
CA ARG A 215 -15.14 20.11 -1.31
C ARG A 215 -15.54 20.04 -2.79
N SER A 216 -15.66 18.84 -3.33
CA SER A 216 -16.41 18.55 -4.56
C SER A 216 -17.67 17.79 -4.22
#